data_AF-A0A1Q5PBS3-F1
#
_entry.id   AF-A0A1Q5PBS3-F1
#
_cell.length_a   1.000
_cell.length_b   1.000
_cell.length_c   1.000
_cell.angle_alpha   90.00
_cell.angle_beta   90.00
_cell.angle_gamma   90.00
#
_symmetry.space_group_name_H-M   'P 1'
#
loop_
_entity.id
_entity.type
_entity.pdbx_description
1 polymer ?
#
loop_
_entity_poly.entity_id
_entity_poly.type
_entity_poly.pdbx_seq_one_letter_code
_entity_poly.pdbx_strand_id
1 'polypeptide(L)'
;MDLIAFSCRARINSFFRQKRLQRVLLLSVGLISAGVYSWLFAFLLQQAGEGNTKLGVDQVLEYTNLFMLAIIILKGFFPAYIPKANLIPQLYPVSALQRFRTELVVELVSPFYFVLLNFLVLMYLMSPLYTLLHLLQSVLVILTAHVTLRSLQVFIERRMRWRNANFYSAAVMAAAFVALQVRVPMFYPVSEWLMLVVHLAALGAFVTANFFLEKAASEPRRKTVNYSTSARRSLGWRLFKNHKQARQMLIFGFVFKAFILGADALAFAKKGEHLLDEMMTLWLFVGPLVVFSYVFNNVWGFYRNLWLTVERSSGTTKDLLRVTWLALRLPLLIDAVLTFVYVAVFNQGEAFFVVMMYLGSVLVLAPLSIIASVVSPKTVSGGLFSFSAKASYLFNFIAIGLLCLLFLPLIHPLLYLVYPVVVGGTIFALVAVLKEYPRYKYKLFESHFKAEA
;
A
#
# COMPACT_ATOMS: atom_id res chain seq x y z
N MET A 1 19.68 27.97 -10.81
CA MET A 1 18.43 27.65 -10.08
C MET A 1 18.71 26.51 -9.13
N ASP A 2 18.33 26.63 -7.86
CA ASP A 2 18.43 25.52 -6.92
C ASP A 2 17.67 24.30 -7.45
N LEU A 3 18.36 23.17 -7.49
CA LEU A 3 17.86 21.88 -7.96
C LEU A 3 16.52 21.49 -7.28
N ILE A 4 16.38 21.86 -6.00
CA ILE A 4 15.16 21.66 -5.20
C ILE A 4 14.02 22.50 -5.78
N ALA A 5 14.21 23.82 -5.93
CA ALA A 5 13.17 24.72 -6.44
C ALA A 5 12.71 24.33 -7.85
N PHE A 6 13.66 24.00 -8.73
CA PHE A 6 13.36 23.50 -10.07
C PHE A 6 12.52 22.21 -10.01
N SER A 7 12.94 21.24 -9.20
CA SER A 7 12.25 19.94 -9.08
C SER A 7 10.86 20.08 -8.47
N CYS A 8 10.68 20.93 -7.46
CA CYS A 8 9.38 21.24 -6.87
C CYS A 8 8.44 21.89 -7.90
N ARG A 9 8.92 22.88 -8.66
CA ARG A 9 8.14 23.53 -9.72
C ARG A 9 7.74 22.52 -10.81
N ALA A 10 8.67 21.67 -11.24
CA ALA A 10 8.39 20.61 -12.20
C ALA A 10 7.34 19.62 -11.67
N ARG A 11 7.43 19.24 -10.39
CA ARG A 11 6.47 18.35 -9.72
C ARG A 11 5.07 18.96 -9.70
N ILE A 12 4.94 20.22 -9.29
CA ILE A 12 3.66 20.96 -9.25
C ILE A 12 3.05 21.05 -10.65
N ASN A 13 3.83 21.46 -11.66
CA ASN A 13 3.34 21.55 -13.03
C ASN A 13 2.93 20.18 -13.58
N SER A 14 3.67 19.13 -13.26
CA SER A 14 3.32 17.75 -13.64
C SER A 14 2.00 17.29 -13.03
N PHE A 15 1.62 17.83 -11.86
CA PHE A 15 0.33 17.52 -11.24
C PHE A 15 -0.85 18.06 -12.03
N PHE A 16 -0.73 19.12 -12.82
CA PHE A 16 -1.87 19.68 -13.57
C PHE A 16 -1.77 19.47 -15.09
N ARG A 17 -0.70 18.85 -15.57
CA ARG A 17 -0.44 18.66 -17.02
C ARG A 17 -1.47 17.75 -17.73
N GLN A 18 -1.95 16.70 -17.07
CA GLN A 18 -2.90 15.74 -17.66
C GLN A 18 -4.16 15.61 -16.81
N LYS A 19 -5.33 15.58 -17.47
CA LYS A 19 -6.66 15.46 -16.83
C LYS A 19 -6.87 16.49 -15.72
N ARG A 20 -6.60 17.77 -16.03
CA ARG A 20 -6.61 18.89 -15.07
C ARG A 20 -7.90 18.94 -14.25
N LEU A 21 -9.07 18.85 -14.90
CA LEU A 21 -10.37 18.86 -14.23
C LEU A 21 -10.49 17.75 -13.17
N GLN A 22 -10.17 16.51 -13.54
CA GLN A 22 -10.22 15.36 -12.63
C GLN A 22 -9.31 15.57 -11.42
N ARG A 23 -8.10 16.10 -11.63
CA ARG A 23 -7.12 16.32 -10.54
C ARG A 23 -7.52 17.48 -9.63
N VAL A 24 -8.12 18.53 -10.19
CA VAL A 24 -8.70 19.62 -9.40
C VAL A 24 -9.87 19.10 -8.57
N LEU A 25 -10.80 18.34 -9.15
CA LEU A 25 -11.91 17.73 -8.42
C LEU A 25 -11.43 16.83 -7.28
N LEU A 26 -10.43 15.98 -7.52
CA LEU A 26 -9.84 15.13 -6.47
C LEU A 26 -9.21 15.95 -5.34
N LEU A 27 -8.54 17.06 -5.66
CA LEU A 27 -7.98 17.96 -4.66
C LEU A 27 -9.08 18.63 -3.84
N SER A 28 -10.14 19.12 -4.50
CA SER A 28 -11.31 19.72 -3.83
C SER A 28 -11.98 18.73 -2.87
N VAL A 29 -12.22 17.50 -3.32
CA VAL A 29 -12.75 16.41 -2.47
C VAL A 29 -11.81 16.15 -1.29
N GLY A 30 -10.49 16.14 -1.52
CA GLY A 30 -9.50 16.02 -0.47
C GLY A 30 -9.58 17.14 0.58
N LEU A 31 -9.72 18.39 0.15
CA LEU A 31 -9.86 19.55 1.04
C LEU A 31 -11.17 19.51 1.85
N ILE A 32 -12.29 19.16 1.19
CA ILE A 32 -13.57 18.96 1.88
C ILE A 32 -13.43 17.85 2.93
N SER A 33 -12.78 16.73 2.56
CA SER A 33 -12.53 15.62 3.48
C SER A 33 -11.67 16.07 4.65
N ALA A 34 -10.59 16.83 4.41
CA ALA A 34 -9.77 17.41 5.47
C ALA A 34 -10.62 18.27 6.42
N GLY A 35 -11.52 19.11 5.91
CA GLY A 35 -12.44 19.88 6.75
C GLY A 35 -13.36 19.01 7.60
N VAL A 36 -14.01 18.00 6.99
CA VAL A 36 -14.91 17.07 7.69
C VAL A 36 -14.17 16.28 8.78
N TYR A 37 -13.00 15.72 8.47
CA TYR A 37 -12.20 15.00 9.46
C TYR A 37 -11.65 15.93 10.55
N SER A 38 -11.24 17.15 10.21
CA SER A 38 -10.79 18.14 11.22
C SER A 38 -11.90 18.46 12.19
N TRP A 39 -13.11 18.70 11.68
CA TRP A 39 -14.29 18.94 12.50
C TRP A 39 -14.61 17.74 13.40
N LEU A 40 -14.57 16.51 12.86
CA LEU A 40 -14.82 15.29 13.63
C LEU A 40 -13.81 15.11 14.76
N PHE A 41 -12.52 15.27 14.49
CA PHE A 41 -11.47 15.17 15.52
C PHE A 41 -11.53 16.32 16.53
N ALA A 42 -11.85 17.54 16.09
CA ALA A 42 -12.06 18.68 16.97
C ALA A 42 -13.26 18.45 17.91
N PHE A 43 -14.36 17.91 17.39
CA PHE A 43 -15.53 17.53 18.17
C PHE A 43 -15.20 16.44 19.19
N LEU A 44 -14.44 15.40 18.81
CA LEU A 44 -13.97 14.37 19.74
C LEU A 44 -13.07 14.95 20.84
N LEU A 45 -12.18 15.88 20.50
CA LEU A 45 -11.34 16.57 21.49
C LEU A 45 -12.19 17.36 22.48
N GLN A 46 -13.20 18.09 22.00
CA GLN A 46 -14.11 18.84 22.85
C GLN A 46 -14.90 17.92 23.78
N GLN A 47 -15.49 16.84 23.25
CA GLN A 47 -16.24 15.87 24.05
C GLN A 47 -15.35 15.16 25.10
N ALA A 48 -14.08 14.90 24.76
CA ALA A 48 -13.09 14.40 25.71
C ALA A 48 -12.73 15.43 26.79
N GLY A 49 -12.61 16.71 26.44
CA GLY A 49 -12.38 17.79 27.40
C GLY A 49 -13.55 18.03 28.35
N GLU A 50 -14.79 17.81 27.87
CA GLU A 50 -16.02 17.90 28.66
C GLU A 50 -16.28 16.64 29.51
N GLY A 51 -15.49 15.57 29.34
CA GLY A 51 -15.66 14.31 30.08
C GLY A 51 -16.83 13.45 29.61
N ASN A 52 -17.43 13.77 28.46
CA ASN A 52 -18.57 13.05 27.89
C ASN A 52 -18.18 11.73 27.18
N THR A 53 -16.88 11.45 27.06
CA THR A 53 -16.37 10.21 26.45
C THR A 53 -15.46 9.46 27.40
N LYS A 54 -15.32 8.15 27.19
CA LYS A 54 -14.35 7.31 27.92
C LYS A 54 -12.90 7.67 27.62
N LEU A 55 -12.64 8.39 26.53
CA LEU A 55 -11.31 8.75 26.08
C LEU A 55 -10.92 10.11 26.64
N GLY A 56 -9.72 10.19 27.23
CA GLY A 56 -9.14 11.47 27.65
C GLY A 56 -8.63 12.29 26.46
N VAL A 57 -8.45 13.60 26.67
CA VAL A 57 -7.90 14.52 25.65
C VAL A 57 -6.57 13.99 25.10
N ASP A 58 -5.69 13.53 26.00
CA ASP A 58 -4.37 13.00 25.63
C ASP A 58 -4.45 11.78 24.73
N GLN A 59 -5.42 10.89 24.98
CA GLN A 59 -5.64 9.70 24.16
C GLN A 59 -6.17 10.05 22.78
N VAL A 60 -7.07 11.04 22.67
CA VAL A 60 -7.56 11.51 21.37
C VAL A 60 -6.42 12.12 20.55
N LEU A 61 -5.55 12.92 21.17
CA LEU A 61 -4.36 13.48 20.52
C LEU A 61 -3.38 12.39 20.09
N GLU A 62 -3.15 11.40 20.94
CA GLU A 62 -2.32 10.23 20.65
C GLU A 62 -2.86 9.46 19.44
N TYR A 63 -4.15 9.13 19.43
CA TYR A 63 -4.78 8.42 18.32
C TYR A 63 -4.79 9.24 17.03
N THR A 64 -4.88 10.57 17.12
CA THR A 64 -4.75 11.45 15.95
C THR A 64 -3.35 11.34 15.35
N ASN A 65 -2.30 11.38 16.19
CA ASN A 65 -0.91 11.21 15.75
C ASN A 65 -0.65 9.82 15.17
N LEU A 66 -1.14 8.76 15.83
CA LEU A 66 -1.03 7.40 15.33
C LEU A 66 -1.77 7.22 14.01
N PHE A 67 -2.95 7.81 13.86
CA PHE A 67 -3.71 7.80 12.61
C PHE A 67 -2.93 8.45 11.47
N MET A 68 -2.32 9.62 11.70
CA MET A 68 -1.48 10.30 10.71
C MET A 68 -0.25 9.47 10.33
N LEU A 69 0.41 8.86 11.32
CA LEU A 69 1.55 7.98 11.07
C LEU A 69 1.13 6.77 10.24
N ALA A 70 0.03 6.11 10.63
CA ALA A 70 -0.51 4.94 9.96
C ALA A 70 -0.92 5.26 8.52
N ILE A 71 -1.69 6.32 8.27
CA ILE A 71 -2.17 6.65 6.92
C ILE A 71 -1.03 7.00 5.96
N ILE A 72 0.04 7.67 6.44
CA ILE A 72 1.23 7.99 5.64
C ILE A 72 2.01 6.74 5.26
N ILE A 73 2.15 5.78 6.18
CA ILE A 73 2.82 4.52 5.88
C ILE A 73 1.92 3.67 4.96
N LEU A 74 0.65 3.49 5.34
CA LEU A 74 -0.32 2.67 4.61
C LEU A 74 -0.50 3.14 3.16
N LYS A 75 -0.55 4.45 2.87
CA LYS A 75 -0.68 4.91 1.47
C LYS A 75 0.45 4.43 0.56
N GLY A 76 1.62 4.13 1.11
CA GLY A 76 2.76 3.63 0.35
C GLY A 76 2.65 2.16 -0.03
N PHE A 77 1.75 1.44 0.66
CA PHE A 77 1.67 -0.02 0.59
C PHE A 77 0.29 -0.52 0.18
N PHE A 78 -0.78 0.14 0.59
CA PHE A 78 -2.17 -0.25 0.43
C PHE A 78 -2.96 0.81 -0.37
N PRO A 79 -3.86 0.40 -1.30
CA PRO A 79 -4.20 -0.97 -1.70
C PRO A 79 -3.19 -1.62 -2.65
N ALA A 80 -2.24 -0.83 -3.15
CA ALA A 80 -1.14 -1.28 -4.00
C ALA A 80 0.14 -0.55 -3.62
N TYR A 81 1.27 -1.26 -3.72
CA TYR A 81 2.59 -0.71 -3.41
C TYR A 81 2.98 0.43 -4.36
N ILE A 82 3.29 1.60 -3.78
CA ILE A 82 3.82 2.77 -4.48
C ILE A 82 5.34 2.78 -4.31
N PRO A 83 6.12 2.72 -5.40
CA PRO A 83 7.57 2.73 -5.31
C PRO A 83 8.13 4.08 -4.91
N LYS A 84 9.37 4.07 -4.39
CA LYS A 84 10.11 5.29 -4.07
C LYS A 84 10.41 6.11 -5.33
N ALA A 85 10.35 7.44 -5.20
CA ALA A 85 10.82 8.36 -6.22
C ALA A 85 12.34 8.27 -6.42
N ASN A 86 12.80 7.98 -7.64
CA ASN A 86 14.17 8.29 -8.04
C ASN A 86 14.14 9.46 -9.03
N LEU A 87 14.11 10.69 -8.53
CA LEU A 87 14.07 11.88 -9.38
C LEU A 87 15.39 12.08 -10.13
N ILE A 88 16.50 11.77 -9.49
CA ILE A 88 17.84 11.95 -10.04
C ILE A 88 18.56 10.60 -10.01
N PRO A 89 18.67 9.91 -11.16
CA PRO A 89 19.46 8.69 -11.28
C PRO A 89 20.88 8.87 -10.74
N GLN A 90 21.45 7.82 -10.14
CA GLN A 90 22.78 7.93 -9.52
C GLN A 90 23.93 8.13 -10.52
N LEU A 91 23.66 7.88 -11.80
CA LEU A 91 24.57 8.10 -12.92
C LEU A 91 24.82 9.59 -13.19
N TYR A 92 23.91 10.47 -12.78
CA TYR A 92 24.12 11.90 -12.93
C TYR A 92 25.17 12.40 -11.94
N PRO A 93 26.00 13.39 -12.34
CA PRO A 93 27.09 13.92 -11.53
C PRO A 93 26.58 14.88 -10.44
N VAL A 94 25.62 14.42 -9.62
CA VAL A 94 25.07 15.15 -8.48
C VAL A 94 25.52 14.47 -7.20
N SER A 95 26.02 15.25 -6.24
CA SER A 95 26.47 14.71 -4.96
C SER A 95 25.36 13.94 -4.25
N ALA A 96 25.71 12.87 -3.54
CA ALA A 96 24.74 12.01 -2.85
C ALA A 96 23.86 12.80 -1.86
N LEU A 97 24.43 13.79 -1.18
CA LEU A 97 23.71 14.64 -0.23
C LEU A 97 22.71 15.57 -0.93
N GLN A 98 23.12 16.23 -2.02
CA GLN A 98 22.19 17.07 -2.80
C GLN A 98 21.06 16.25 -3.38
N ARG A 99 21.35 15.06 -3.93
CA ARG A 99 20.32 14.14 -4.41
C ARG A 99 19.34 13.76 -3.30
N PHE A 100 19.85 13.34 -2.14
CA PHE A 100 19.03 12.95 -1.00
C PHE A 100 18.11 14.08 -0.53
N ARG A 101 18.67 15.29 -0.34
CA ARG A 101 17.90 16.47 0.09
C ARG A 101 16.83 16.84 -0.93
N THR A 102 17.16 16.84 -2.22
CA THR A 102 16.18 17.11 -3.29
C THR A 102 15.07 16.08 -3.29
N GLU A 103 15.39 14.78 -3.24
CA GLU A 103 14.37 13.74 -3.19
C GLU A 103 13.48 13.84 -1.96
N LEU A 104 14.05 14.12 -0.78
CA LEU A 104 13.31 14.25 0.48
C LEU A 104 12.31 15.41 0.42
N VAL A 105 12.74 16.58 -0.05
CA VAL A 105 11.88 17.77 -0.11
C VAL A 105 10.82 17.63 -1.21
N VAL A 106 11.18 17.14 -2.39
CA VAL A 106 10.24 17.07 -3.52
C VAL A 106 9.14 16.03 -3.29
N GLU A 107 9.42 14.94 -2.55
CA GLU A 107 8.38 13.96 -2.18
C GLU A 107 7.33 14.54 -1.23
N LEU A 108 7.70 15.50 -0.37
CA LEU A 108 6.76 16.24 0.48
C LEU A 108 5.83 17.15 -0.33
N VAL A 109 6.26 17.58 -1.53
CA VAL A 109 5.42 18.33 -2.48
C VAL A 109 4.48 17.35 -3.20
N SER A 110 3.42 16.94 -2.50
CA SER A 110 2.35 16.12 -3.07
C SER A 110 0.97 16.60 -2.58
N PRO A 111 -0.10 16.39 -3.39
CA PRO A 111 -1.47 16.73 -2.99
C PRO A 111 -1.89 16.12 -1.65
N PHE A 112 -1.41 14.92 -1.34
CA PHE A 112 -1.70 14.23 -0.09
C PHE A 112 -1.18 15.00 1.13
N TYR A 113 0.10 15.41 1.13
CA TYR A 113 0.66 16.16 2.27
C TYR A 113 0.04 17.55 2.36
N PHE A 114 -0.33 18.16 1.24
CA PHE A 114 -1.07 19.42 1.24
C PHE A 114 -2.44 19.29 1.93
N VAL A 115 -3.21 18.25 1.59
CA VAL A 115 -4.49 17.96 2.26
C VAL A 115 -4.30 17.70 3.75
N LEU A 116 -3.28 16.94 4.12
CA LEU A 116 -3.00 16.59 5.52
C LEU A 116 -2.54 17.80 6.35
N LEU A 117 -1.77 18.72 5.75
CA LEU A 117 -1.44 20.01 6.37
C LEU A 117 -2.68 20.88 6.57
N ASN A 118 -3.60 20.92 5.59
CA ASN A 118 -4.88 21.64 5.76
C ASN A 118 -5.72 21.03 6.88
N PHE A 119 -5.76 19.70 7.00
CA PHE A 119 -6.39 19.02 8.13
C PHE A 119 -5.81 19.50 9.47
N LEU A 120 -4.49 19.54 9.61
CA LEU A 120 -3.85 20.02 10.84
C LEU A 120 -4.16 21.49 11.17
N VAL A 121 -4.11 22.36 10.15
CA VAL A 121 -4.41 23.80 10.33
C VAL A 121 -5.86 24.00 10.71
N LEU A 122 -6.81 23.32 10.05
CA LEU A 122 -8.22 23.41 10.38
C LEU A 122 -8.51 22.87 11.79
N MET A 123 -7.89 21.77 12.18
CA MET A 123 -8.03 21.22 13.54
C MET A 123 -7.52 22.21 14.61
N TYR A 124 -6.38 22.88 14.36
CA TYR A 124 -5.87 23.96 15.22
C TYR A 124 -6.79 25.17 15.31
N LEU A 125 -7.45 25.55 14.22
CA LEU A 125 -8.40 26.65 14.22
C LEU A 125 -9.74 26.29 14.89
N MET A 126 -10.12 25.02 14.88
CA MET A 126 -11.42 24.55 15.36
C MET A 126 -11.44 24.11 16.82
N SER A 127 -10.31 23.65 17.38
CA SER A 127 -10.25 23.11 18.76
C SER A 127 -9.25 23.88 19.62
N PRO A 128 -9.68 24.54 20.71
CA PRO A 128 -8.76 25.23 21.63
C PRO A 128 -7.87 24.26 22.41
N LEU A 129 -8.28 22.99 22.52
CA LEU A 129 -7.51 21.93 23.18
C LEU A 129 -6.32 21.47 22.31
N TYR A 130 -6.36 21.74 21.01
CA TYR A 130 -5.26 21.44 20.10
C TYR A 130 -4.30 22.64 20.00
N THR A 131 -3.41 22.76 20.98
CA THR A 131 -2.47 23.90 21.07
C THR A 131 -1.40 23.90 19.96
N LEU A 132 -0.67 25.02 19.83
CA LEU A 132 0.43 25.15 18.87
C LEU A 132 1.53 24.08 19.07
N LEU A 133 1.76 23.64 20.32
CA LEU A 133 2.68 22.56 20.63
C LEU A 133 2.27 21.26 19.93
N HIS A 134 0.99 20.89 20.03
CA HIS A 134 0.44 19.71 19.37
C HIS A 134 0.46 19.84 17.84
N LEU A 135 0.23 21.04 17.30
CA LEU A 135 0.38 21.30 15.87
C LEU A 135 1.81 21.01 15.38
N LEU A 136 2.81 21.54 16.08
CA LEU A 136 4.22 21.32 15.74
C LEU A 136 4.62 19.86 15.91
N GLN A 137 4.15 19.18 16.97
CA GLN A 137 4.35 17.75 17.17
C GLN A 137 3.80 16.96 15.98
N SER A 138 2.56 17.23 15.57
CA SER A 138 1.93 16.54 14.44
C SER A 138 2.68 16.76 13.13
N VAL A 139 3.26 17.94 12.91
CA VAL A 139 4.17 18.17 11.77
C VAL A 139 5.41 17.27 11.87
N LEU A 140 6.02 17.12 13.06
CA LEU A 140 7.13 16.19 13.24
C LEU A 140 6.73 14.73 13.05
N VAL A 141 5.50 14.34 13.44
CA VAL A 141 4.94 13.01 13.19
C VAL A 141 4.82 12.75 11.68
N ILE A 142 4.31 13.73 10.91
CA ILE A 142 4.22 13.62 9.44
C ILE A 142 5.60 13.40 8.82
N LEU A 143 6.59 14.20 9.23
CA LEU A 143 7.96 14.08 8.73
C LEU A 143 8.57 12.72 9.09
N THR A 144 8.37 12.25 10.32
CA THR A 144 8.86 10.94 10.77
C THR A 144 8.19 9.80 10.02
N ALA A 145 6.88 9.85 9.81
CA ALA A 145 6.15 8.87 9.02
C ALA A 145 6.62 8.87 7.55
N HIS A 146 6.93 10.04 6.99
CA HIS A 146 7.49 10.15 5.64
C HIS A 146 8.87 9.48 5.52
N VAL A 147 9.79 9.73 6.46
CA VAL A 147 11.11 9.08 6.50
C VAL A 147 10.96 7.57 6.74
N THR A 148 9.97 7.15 7.53
CA THR A 148 9.67 5.73 7.78
C THR A 148 9.26 5.05 6.49
N LEU A 149 8.29 5.61 5.76
CA LEU A 149 7.86 5.12 4.47
C LEU A 149 9.04 4.99 3.50
N ARG A 150 9.87 6.04 3.37
CA ARG A 150 11.06 6.01 2.50
C ARG A 150 12.04 4.91 2.90
N SER A 151 12.32 4.76 4.19
CA SER A 151 13.23 3.73 4.70
C SER A 151 12.74 2.33 4.37
N LEU A 152 11.44 2.06 4.59
CA LEU A 152 10.81 0.79 4.23
C LEU A 152 10.88 0.52 2.72
N GLN A 153 10.57 1.51 1.88
CA GLN A 153 10.69 1.38 0.42
C GLN A 153 12.13 1.08 0.00
N VAL A 154 13.14 1.74 0.60
CA VAL A 154 14.56 1.48 0.30
C VAL A 154 14.94 0.03 0.63
N PHE A 155 14.51 -0.49 1.78
CA PHE A 155 14.71 -1.90 2.17
C PHE A 155 14.04 -2.89 1.21
N ILE A 156 12.84 -2.58 0.74
CA ILE A 156 12.08 -3.46 -0.16
C ILE A 156 12.67 -3.47 -1.58
N GLU A 157 13.09 -2.30 -2.07
CA GLU A 157 13.46 -2.12 -3.47
C GLU A 157 14.91 -2.45 -3.77
N ARG A 158 15.83 -2.03 -2.89
CA ARG A 158 17.27 -2.03 -3.16
C ARG A 158 17.96 -3.20 -2.44
N ARG A 159 19.04 -3.72 -3.04
CA ARG A 159 19.88 -4.72 -2.37
C ARG A 159 20.82 -3.99 -1.41
N MET A 160 20.77 -4.35 -0.13
CA MET A 160 21.63 -3.78 0.89
C MET A 160 23.01 -4.42 0.90
N ARG A 161 24.05 -3.60 1.01
CA ARG A 161 25.40 -4.06 1.35
C ARG A 161 25.54 -4.10 2.86
N TRP A 162 25.09 -5.19 3.47
CA TRP A 162 25.04 -5.35 4.94
C TRP A 162 26.37 -5.12 5.67
N ARG A 163 27.50 -5.42 5.02
CA ARG A 163 28.85 -5.26 5.60
C ARG A 163 29.49 -3.89 5.35
N ASN A 164 28.77 -2.96 4.73
CA ASN A 164 29.31 -1.63 4.42
C ASN A 164 29.31 -0.74 5.67
N ALA A 165 30.33 0.10 5.86
CA ALA A 165 30.40 1.08 6.95
C ALA A 165 29.14 1.97 7.01
N ASN A 166 28.63 2.40 5.85
CA ASN A 166 27.38 3.18 5.77
C ASN A 166 26.17 2.42 6.34
N PHE A 167 26.13 1.09 6.24
CA PHE A 167 25.04 0.31 6.83
C PHE A 167 25.12 0.35 8.37
N TYR A 168 26.32 0.18 8.93
CA TYR A 168 26.52 0.31 10.37
C TYR A 168 26.22 1.73 10.87
N SER A 169 26.63 2.77 10.15
CA SER A 169 26.25 4.15 10.47
C SER A 169 24.73 4.36 10.45
N ALA A 170 24.03 3.77 9.46
CA ALA A 170 22.58 3.81 9.41
C ALA A 170 21.94 3.09 10.63
N ALA A 171 22.47 1.93 11.00
CA ALA A 171 21.98 1.15 12.14
C ALA A 171 22.18 1.89 13.47
N VAL A 172 23.34 2.51 13.69
CA VAL A 172 23.62 3.32 14.90
C VAL A 172 22.67 4.50 15.00
N MET A 173 22.46 5.23 13.89
CA MET A 173 21.55 6.38 13.88
C MET A 173 20.08 5.96 14.05
N ALA A 174 19.69 4.80 13.50
CA ALA A 174 18.37 4.22 13.74
C ALA A 174 18.20 3.77 15.20
N ALA A 175 19.23 3.19 15.82
CA ALA A 175 19.22 2.83 17.23
C ALA A 175 19.10 4.07 18.14
N ALA A 176 19.77 5.18 17.79
CA ALA A 176 19.62 6.45 18.49
C ALA A 176 18.18 6.99 18.40
N PHE A 177 17.57 6.92 17.20
CA PHE A 177 16.15 7.24 17.03
C PHE A 177 15.26 6.37 17.93
N VAL A 178 15.43 5.05 17.90
CA VAL A 178 14.64 4.11 18.71
C VAL A 178 14.83 4.37 20.21
N ALA A 179 16.06 4.61 20.66
CA ALA A 179 16.35 4.89 22.07
C ALA A 179 15.61 6.14 22.58
N LEU A 180 15.57 7.20 21.77
CA LEU A 180 14.80 8.41 22.09
C LEU A 180 13.29 8.16 22.06
N GLN A 181 12.79 7.42 21.06
CA GLN A 181 11.37 7.11 20.92
C GLN A 181 10.82 6.15 21.98
N VAL A 182 11.65 5.26 22.53
CA VAL A 182 11.23 4.39 23.64
C VAL A 182 11.03 5.19 24.92
N ARG A 183 11.82 6.25 25.12
CA ARG A 183 11.73 7.12 26.30
C ARG A 183 10.64 8.17 26.17
N VAL A 184 10.58 8.82 25.01
CA VAL A 184 9.60 9.87 24.70
C VAL A 184 8.99 9.56 23.31
N PRO A 185 7.98 8.68 23.26
CA PRO A 185 7.31 8.33 22.01
C PRO A 185 6.65 9.53 21.35
N MET A 186 6.91 9.72 20.05
CA MET A 186 6.42 10.89 19.29
C MET A 186 4.91 10.94 19.11
N PHE A 187 4.20 9.83 19.37
CA PHE A 187 2.75 9.81 19.33
C PHE A 187 2.09 10.32 20.61
N TYR A 188 2.74 10.22 21.78
CA TYR A 188 2.17 10.75 23.02
C TYR A 188 2.17 12.29 23.01
N PRO A 189 1.08 12.93 23.42
CA PRO A 189 0.93 14.39 23.34
C PRO A 189 2.02 15.11 24.13
N VAL A 190 2.58 16.15 23.53
CA VAL A 190 3.66 16.93 24.13
C VAL A 190 3.10 17.94 25.14
N SER A 191 3.54 17.83 26.39
CA SER A 191 3.26 18.81 27.43
C SER A 191 4.23 20.00 27.44
N GLU A 192 5.46 19.81 26.96
CA GLU A 192 6.56 20.78 27.10
C GLU A 192 7.39 20.96 25.81
N TRP A 193 7.90 22.18 25.58
CA TRP A 193 8.80 22.48 24.46
C TRP A 193 10.05 21.59 24.42
N LEU A 194 10.55 21.14 25.56
CA LEU A 194 11.72 20.26 25.62
C LEU A 194 11.44 18.91 24.92
N MET A 195 10.22 18.38 25.03
CA MET A 195 9.85 17.14 24.34
C MET A 195 9.84 17.33 22.81
N LEU A 196 9.42 18.51 22.31
CA LEU A 196 9.55 18.83 20.88
C LEU A 196 11.01 18.84 20.42
N VAL A 197 11.93 19.35 21.23
CA VAL A 197 13.37 19.32 20.92
C VAL A 197 13.88 17.88 20.86
N VAL A 198 13.47 17.02 21.80
CA VAL A 198 13.80 15.58 21.79
C VAL A 198 13.25 14.92 20.52
N HIS A 199 12.01 15.21 20.14
CA HIS A 199 11.39 14.72 18.91
C HIS A 199 12.10 15.20 17.64
N LEU A 200 12.53 16.46 17.59
CA LEU A 200 13.32 17.01 16.49
C LEU A 200 14.69 16.34 16.38
N ALA A 201 15.36 16.10 17.51
CA ALA A 201 16.62 15.37 17.57
C ALA A 201 16.46 13.91 17.09
N ALA A 202 15.38 13.24 17.52
CA ALA A 202 15.03 11.90 17.06
C ALA A 202 14.80 11.87 15.55
N LEU A 203 14.01 12.80 15.00
CA LEU A 203 13.82 12.95 13.57
C LEU A 203 15.14 13.20 12.83
N GLY A 204 16.03 14.05 13.37
CA GLY A 204 17.35 14.30 12.82
C GLY A 204 18.22 13.05 12.73
N ALA A 205 18.23 12.23 13.80
CA ALA A 205 18.89 10.93 13.81
C ALA A 205 18.29 9.99 12.74
N PHE A 206 16.97 9.98 12.61
CA PHE A 206 16.29 9.10 11.65
C PHE A 206 16.48 9.52 10.18
N VAL A 207 16.46 10.82 9.89
CA VAL A 207 16.83 11.36 8.57
C VAL A 207 18.26 10.98 8.21
N THR A 208 19.17 11.08 9.18
CA THR A 208 20.58 10.70 9.00
C THR A 208 20.72 9.20 8.76
N ALA A 209 19.96 8.37 9.48
CA ALA A 209 19.89 6.93 9.26
C ALA A 209 19.42 6.61 7.83
N ASN A 210 18.36 7.28 7.36
CA ASN A 210 17.84 7.10 6.01
C ASN A 210 18.86 7.50 4.93
N PHE A 211 19.60 8.59 5.12
CA PHE A 211 20.69 9.00 4.22
C PHE A 211 21.79 7.93 4.10
N PHE A 212 22.27 7.40 5.23
CA PHE A 212 23.30 6.36 5.23
C PHE A 212 22.78 5.04 4.65
N LEU A 213 21.51 4.70 4.92
CA LEU A 213 20.85 3.53 4.34
C LEU A 213 20.81 3.63 2.81
N GLU A 214 20.51 4.81 2.27
CA GLU A 214 20.53 5.05 0.82
C GLU A 214 21.93 4.92 0.21
N LYS A 215 22.99 5.32 0.92
CA LYS A 215 24.38 5.10 0.50
C LYS A 215 24.81 3.63 0.61
N ALA A 216 24.26 2.88 1.57
CA ALA A 216 24.52 1.46 1.73
C ALA A 216 23.80 0.60 0.67
N ALA A 217 22.72 1.12 0.11
CA ALA A 217 21.95 0.48 -0.94
C ALA A 217 22.75 0.42 -2.25
N SER A 218 22.97 -0.80 -2.76
CA SER A 218 23.61 -1.01 -4.06
C SER A 218 22.65 -0.74 -5.22
N GLU A 219 23.17 -0.17 -6.31
CA GLU A 219 22.43 -0.13 -7.57
C GLU A 219 22.05 -1.54 -8.02
N PRO A 220 20.86 -1.73 -8.62
CA PRO A 220 20.53 -3.00 -9.23
C PRO A 220 21.51 -3.30 -10.38
N ARG A 221 22.50 -4.17 -10.13
CA ARG A 221 23.34 -4.76 -11.19
C ARG A 221 22.44 -5.36 -12.28
N ARG A 222 22.90 -5.24 -13.53
CA ARG A 222 22.33 -5.74 -14.81
C ARG A 222 21.42 -6.96 -14.63
N LYS A 223 20.29 -6.98 -15.37
CA LYS A 223 19.38 -8.14 -15.49
C LYS A 223 20.22 -9.41 -15.67
N THR A 224 20.33 -10.20 -14.62
CA THR A 224 20.86 -11.56 -14.71
C THR A 224 19.74 -12.41 -15.26
N VAL A 225 19.90 -12.85 -16.51
CA VAL A 225 18.99 -13.82 -17.11
C VAL A 225 19.26 -15.15 -16.42
N ASN A 226 18.43 -15.50 -15.45
CA ASN A 226 18.48 -16.80 -14.81
C ASN A 226 17.90 -17.83 -15.79
N TYR A 227 18.77 -18.53 -16.51
CA TYR A 227 18.37 -19.72 -17.26
C TYR A 227 17.99 -20.82 -16.26
N SER A 228 16.72 -21.21 -16.25
CA SER A 228 16.25 -22.36 -15.48
C SER A 228 16.38 -23.61 -16.34
N THR A 229 17.37 -24.46 -16.06
CA THR A 229 17.56 -25.76 -16.71
C THR A 229 16.53 -26.82 -16.33
N SER A 230 15.72 -26.57 -15.29
CA SER A 230 14.74 -27.53 -14.76
C SER A 230 13.38 -27.43 -15.47
N ALA A 231 13.15 -28.25 -16.50
CA ALA A 231 11.86 -28.40 -17.17
C ALA A 231 10.74 -28.93 -16.25
N ARG A 232 11.09 -29.66 -15.18
CA ARG A 232 10.13 -30.31 -14.25
C ARG A 232 9.42 -29.35 -13.27
N ARG A 233 9.78 -28.06 -13.22
CA ARG A 233 9.14 -27.10 -12.29
C ARG A 233 7.83 -26.56 -12.88
N SER A 234 6.79 -26.51 -12.05
CA SER A 234 5.47 -25.99 -12.43
C SER A 234 5.58 -24.56 -12.99
N LEU A 235 4.76 -24.25 -14.00
CA LEU A 235 4.73 -22.92 -14.63
C LEU A 235 4.47 -21.82 -13.58
N GLY A 236 3.52 -22.04 -12.66
CA GLY A 236 3.22 -21.10 -11.57
C GLY A 236 4.44 -20.79 -10.70
N TRP A 237 5.23 -21.81 -10.31
CA TRP A 237 6.47 -21.59 -9.57
C TRP A 237 7.50 -20.79 -10.36
N ARG A 238 7.63 -21.07 -11.67
CA ARG A 238 8.54 -20.31 -12.55
C ARG A 238 8.09 -18.85 -12.69
N LEU A 239 6.79 -18.60 -12.89
CA LEU A 239 6.23 -17.25 -13.01
C LEU A 239 6.39 -16.45 -11.72
N PHE A 240 6.18 -17.09 -10.57
CA PHE A 240 6.40 -16.46 -9.26
C PHE A 240 7.88 -16.18 -8.99
N LYS A 241 8.77 -17.16 -9.19
CA LYS A 241 10.20 -17.00 -8.86
C LYS A 241 10.93 -16.03 -9.78
N ASN A 242 10.62 -16.07 -11.08
CA ASN A 242 11.40 -15.36 -12.10
C ASN A 242 10.98 -13.89 -12.24
N HIS A 243 9.72 -13.55 -11.98
CA HIS A 243 9.25 -12.17 -12.11
C HIS A 243 9.49 -11.38 -10.82
N LYS A 244 10.67 -10.74 -10.71
CA LYS A 244 11.13 -10.04 -9.49
C LYS A 244 10.09 -9.09 -8.87
N GLN A 245 9.42 -8.26 -9.67
CA GLN A 245 8.48 -7.26 -9.16
C GLN A 245 7.21 -7.90 -8.57
N ALA A 246 6.52 -8.73 -9.35
CA ALA A 246 5.40 -9.56 -8.89
C ALA A 246 5.75 -10.33 -7.60
N ARG A 247 6.94 -10.94 -7.54
CA ARG A 247 7.41 -11.64 -6.33
C ARG A 247 7.54 -10.71 -5.13
N GLN A 248 8.19 -9.55 -5.29
CA GLN A 248 8.35 -8.58 -4.20
C GLN A 248 7.01 -8.07 -3.69
N MET A 249 6.08 -7.79 -4.60
CA MET A 249 4.73 -7.32 -4.25
C MET A 249 3.91 -8.37 -3.52
N LEU A 250 3.96 -9.64 -3.96
CA LEU A 250 3.27 -10.74 -3.29
C LEU A 250 3.90 -11.06 -1.93
N ILE A 251 5.24 -11.13 -1.82
CA ILE A 251 5.92 -11.35 -0.54
C ILE A 251 5.55 -10.24 0.45
N PHE A 252 5.58 -8.99 0.00
CA PHE A 252 5.20 -7.86 0.83
C PHE A 252 3.75 -8.01 1.31
N GLY A 253 2.82 -8.29 0.39
CA GLY A 253 1.42 -8.51 0.72
C GLY A 253 1.24 -9.63 1.75
N PHE A 254 1.90 -10.78 1.57
CA PHE A 254 1.84 -11.89 2.50
C PHE A 254 2.42 -11.56 3.87
N VAL A 255 3.55 -10.86 3.93
CA VAL A 255 4.14 -10.40 5.20
C VAL A 255 3.19 -9.44 5.91
N PHE A 256 2.57 -8.52 5.18
CA PHE A 256 1.62 -7.57 5.74
C PHE A 256 0.35 -8.26 6.26
N LYS A 257 -0.19 -9.22 5.51
CA LYS A 257 -1.31 -10.05 5.95
C LYS A 257 -0.95 -10.88 7.19
N ALA A 258 0.21 -11.53 7.19
CA ALA A 258 0.69 -12.29 8.34
C ALA A 258 0.89 -11.42 9.58
N PHE A 259 1.35 -10.18 9.41
CA PHE A 259 1.46 -9.22 10.51
C PHE A 259 0.10 -8.87 11.10
N ILE A 260 -0.92 -8.60 10.27
CA ILE A 260 -2.28 -8.27 10.74
C ILE A 260 -2.94 -9.45 11.45
N LEU A 261 -2.91 -10.64 10.82
CA LEU A 261 -3.46 -11.86 11.43
C LEU A 261 -2.70 -12.25 12.70
N GLY A 262 -1.37 -12.03 12.72
CA GLY A 262 -0.55 -12.26 13.90
C GLY A 262 -0.85 -11.28 15.04
N ALA A 263 -1.11 -10.00 14.73
CA ALA A 263 -1.52 -9.00 15.72
C ALA A 263 -2.87 -9.35 16.34
N ASP A 264 -3.83 -9.79 15.53
CA ASP A 264 -5.12 -10.29 16.00
C ASP A 264 -4.96 -11.54 16.89
N ALA A 265 -4.19 -12.54 16.45
CA ALA A 265 -3.92 -13.73 17.22
C ALA A 265 -3.27 -13.42 18.58
N LEU A 266 -2.34 -12.45 18.62
CA LEU A 266 -1.72 -11.99 19.87
C LEU A 266 -2.69 -11.25 20.78
N ALA A 267 -3.65 -10.50 20.22
CA ALA A 267 -4.68 -9.83 21.00
C ALA A 267 -5.63 -10.86 21.62
N PHE A 268 -6.10 -11.83 20.83
CA PHE A 268 -6.94 -12.92 21.31
C PHE A 268 -6.24 -13.74 22.40
N ALA A 269 -4.97 -14.10 22.21
CA ALA A 269 -4.22 -14.84 23.23
C ALA A 269 -4.04 -14.07 24.55
N LYS A 270 -4.08 -12.74 24.53
CA LYS A 270 -3.88 -11.90 25.73
C LYS A 270 -5.18 -11.47 26.40
N LYS A 271 -6.20 -11.14 25.61
CA LYS A 271 -7.45 -10.52 26.08
C LYS A 271 -8.66 -11.45 25.95
N GLY A 272 -8.54 -12.55 25.21
CA GLY A 272 -9.66 -13.43 24.87
C GLY A 272 -10.59 -12.87 23.79
N GLU A 273 -10.28 -11.69 23.23
CA GLU A 273 -11.10 -10.97 22.25
C GLU A 273 -10.31 -10.76 20.96
N HIS A 274 -10.95 -10.95 19.80
CA HIS A 274 -10.35 -10.68 18.49
C HIS A 274 -10.46 -9.20 18.15
N LEU A 275 -9.38 -8.62 17.60
CA LEU A 275 -9.39 -7.28 17.02
C LEU A 275 -10.29 -7.22 15.77
N LEU A 276 -10.41 -8.34 15.06
CA LEU A 276 -11.29 -8.46 13.90
C LEU A 276 -12.76 -8.20 14.24
N ASP A 277 -13.22 -8.58 15.43
CA ASP A 277 -14.62 -8.43 15.83
C ASP A 277 -14.97 -6.96 16.09
N GLU A 278 -14.02 -6.19 16.65
CA GLU A 278 -14.17 -4.74 16.85
C GLU A 278 -13.97 -3.94 15.56
N MET A 279 -13.07 -4.39 14.68
CA MET A 279 -12.70 -3.70 13.45
C MET A 279 -13.05 -4.50 12.20
N MET A 280 -14.27 -4.28 11.70
CA MET A 280 -14.79 -4.95 10.49
C MET A 280 -13.87 -4.82 9.25
N THR A 281 -13.05 -3.78 9.16
CA THR A 281 -12.09 -3.58 8.07
C THR A 281 -10.93 -4.57 8.08
N LEU A 282 -10.57 -5.13 9.24
CA LEU A 282 -9.50 -6.11 9.37
C LEU A 282 -9.90 -7.47 8.75
N TRP A 283 -11.21 -7.77 8.66
CA TRP A 283 -11.72 -8.96 7.97
C TRP A 283 -11.31 -9.02 6.49
N LEU A 284 -11.03 -7.88 5.85
CA LEU A 284 -10.50 -7.81 4.48
C LEU A 284 -9.19 -8.59 4.31
N PHE A 285 -8.41 -8.75 5.38
CA PHE A 285 -7.15 -9.48 5.36
C PHE A 285 -7.30 -10.99 5.53
N VAL A 286 -8.47 -11.47 5.99
CA VAL A 286 -8.77 -12.90 6.07
C VAL A 286 -8.96 -13.47 4.66
N GLY A 287 -9.58 -12.70 3.76
CA GLY A 287 -9.74 -13.06 2.35
C GLY A 287 -8.44 -12.96 1.51
N PRO A 288 -8.45 -13.45 0.26
CA PRO A 288 -7.31 -13.42 -0.65
C PRO A 288 -7.10 -12.07 -1.35
N LEU A 289 -7.72 -10.98 -0.86
CA LEU A 289 -7.71 -9.65 -1.48
C LEU A 289 -6.29 -9.17 -1.83
N VAL A 290 -5.33 -9.45 -0.94
CA VAL A 290 -3.92 -9.07 -1.07
C VAL A 290 -3.28 -9.68 -2.33
N VAL A 291 -3.61 -10.92 -2.68
CA VAL A 291 -3.08 -11.55 -3.91
C VAL A 291 -3.57 -10.78 -5.14
N PHE A 292 -4.84 -10.41 -5.14
CA PHE A 292 -5.49 -9.76 -6.27
C PHE A 292 -5.11 -8.29 -6.41
N SER A 293 -5.14 -7.50 -5.34
CA SER A 293 -4.91 -6.05 -5.40
C SER A 293 -3.47 -5.68 -5.80
N TYR A 294 -2.48 -6.54 -5.48
CA TYR A 294 -1.06 -6.29 -5.74
C TYR A 294 -0.59 -6.75 -7.12
N VAL A 295 -1.08 -7.89 -7.61
CA VAL A 295 -0.59 -8.48 -8.87
C VAL A 295 -1.71 -8.86 -9.82
N PHE A 296 -2.74 -9.58 -9.36
CA PHE A 296 -3.65 -10.24 -10.30
C PHE A 296 -4.71 -9.33 -10.91
N ASN A 297 -5.05 -8.19 -10.29
CA ASN A 297 -5.87 -7.15 -10.91
C ASN A 297 -5.16 -6.42 -12.08
N ASN A 298 -3.95 -6.87 -12.45
CA ASN A 298 -3.26 -6.51 -13.67
C ASN A 298 -2.26 -7.61 -14.11
N VAL A 299 -2.69 -8.90 -14.12
CA VAL A 299 -1.85 -10.06 -14.48
C VAL A 299 -1.07 -9.81 -15.77
N TRP A 300 -1.74 -9.34 -16.82
CA TRP A 300 -1.11 -9.16 -18.13
C TRP A 300 -0.15 -7.97 -18.17
N GLY A 301 -0.29 -7.00 -17.28
CA GLY A 301 0.74 -5.99 -17.06
C GLY A 301 2.05 -6.60 -16.55
N PHE A 302 1.98 -7.47 -15.53
CA PHE A 302 3.17 -8.14 -14.99
C PHE A 302 3.73 -9.19 -15.96
N TYR A 303 2.85 -9.94 -16.63
CA TYR A 303 3.22 -11.06 -17.49
C TYR A 303 2.96 -10.79 -18.97
N ARG A 304 3.21 -9.57 -19.45
CA ARG A 304 2.92 -9.16 -20.84
C ARG A 304 3.49 -10.07 -21.93
N ASN A 305 4.70 -10.59 -21.72
CA ASN A 305 5.33 -11.51 -22.67
C ASN A 305 4.62 -12.86 -22.69
N LEU A 306 4.12 -13.33 -21.54
CA LEU A 306 3.34 -14.55 -21.45
C LEU A 306 2.01 -14.41 -22.18
N TRP A 307 1.32 -13.28 -21.98
CA TRP A 307 0.11 -12.95 -22.72
C TRP A 307 0.35 -12.99 -24.24
N LEU A 308 1.41 -12.32 -24.71
CA LEU A 308 1.77 -12.29 -26.13
C LEU A 308 2.07 -13.69 -26.68
N THR A 309 2.75 -14.55 -25.91
CA THR A 309 3.00 -15.93 -26.30
C THR A 309 1.70 -16.74 -26.42
N VAL A 310 0.77 -16.61 -25.47
CA VAL A 310 -0.53 -17.30 -25.52
C VAL A 310 -1.34 -16.83 -26.74
N GLU A 311 -1.41 -15.52 -26.97
CA GLU A 311 -2.14 -14.95 -28.10
C GLU A 311 -1.56 -15.40 -29.46
N ARG A 312 -0.22 -15.51 -29.58
CA ARG A 312 0.43 -15.92 -30.84
C ARG A 312 0.44 -17.43 -31.07
N SER A 313 0.37 -18.24 -30.00
CA SER A 313 0.44 -19.71 -30.12
C SER A 313 -0.92 -20.34 -30.34
N SER A 314 -1.93 -19.96 -29.55
CA SER A 314 -3.27 -20.52 -29.68
C SER A 314 -4.34 -19.47 -29.95
N GLY A 315 -4.19 -18.26 -29.41
CA GLY A 315 -5.18 -17.18 -29.55
C GLY A 315 -6.55 -17.51 -28.95
N THR A 316 -6.69 -18.61 -28.20
CA THR A 316 -7.97 -19.02 -27.63
C THR A 316 -8.18 -18.43 -26.23
N THR A 317 -9.42 -18.01 -25.94
CA THR A 317 -9.80 -17.51 -24.61
C THR A 317 -9.63 -18.58 -23.52
N LYS A 318 -9.82 -19.86 -23.87
CA LYS A 318 -9.62 -21.00 -22.96
C LYS A 318 -8.19 -21.09 -22.46
N ASP A 319 -7.21 -20.94 -23.34
CA ASP A 319 -5.79 -20.99 -22.94
C ASP A 319 -5.40 -19.76 -22.12
N LEU A 320 -5.95 -18.60 -22.46
CA LEU A 320 -5.77 -17.38 -21.68
C LEU A 320 -6.26 -17.53 -20.23
N LEU A 321 -7.44 -18.12 -20.04
CA LEU A 321 -7.97 -18.46 -18.72
C LEU A 321 -7.06 -19.48 -18.02
N ARG A 322 -6.72 -20.59 -18.70
CA ARG A 322 -5.89 -21.66 -18.14
C ARG A 322 -4.55 -21.14 -17.62
N VAL A 323 -3.88 -20.28 -18.39
CA VAL A 323 -2.58 -19.70 -17.99
C VAL A 323 -2.74 -18.76 -16.80
N THR A 324 -3.80 -17.96 -16.75
CA THR A 324 -4.10 -17.10 -15.59
C THR A 324 -4.29 -17.92 -14.32
N TRP A 325 -5.11 -18.97 -14.37
CA TRP A 325 -5.35 -19.86 -13.24
C TRP A 325 -4.08 -20.59 -12.78
N LEU A 326 -3.24 -21.03 -13.72
CA LEU A 326 -1.94 -21.63 -13.40
C LEU A 326 -0.99 -20.66 -12.69
N ALA A 327 -1.02 -19.37 -13.05
CA ALA A 327 -0.23 -18.34 -12.38
C ALA A 327 -0.75 -18.05 -10.96
N LEU A 328 -2.08 -18.08 -10.78
CA LEU A 328 -2.77 -17.77 -9.52
C LEU A 328 -2.65 -18.86 -8.46
N ARG A 329 -2.50 -20.13 -8.86
CA ARG A 329 -2.50 -21.31 -7.96
C ARG A 329 -1.53 -21.19 -6.78
N LEU A 330 -0.26 -20.84 -7.03
CA LEU A 330 0.75 -20.81 -5.96
C LEU A 330 0.53 -19.64 -4.99
N PRO A 331 0.32 -18.39 -5.45
CA PRO A 331 -0.02 -17.28 -4.55
C PRO A 331 -1.28 -17.54 -3.72
N LEU A 332 -2.34 -18.09 -4.30
CA LEU A 332 -3.54 -18.45 -3.56
C LEU A 332 -3.28 -19.56 -2.54
N LEU A 333 -2.46 -20.56 -2.87
CA LEU A 333 -2.13 -21.62 -1.92
C LEU A 333 -1.41 -21.06 -0.68
N ILE A 334 -0.43 -20.17 -0.87
CA ILE A 334 0.29 -19.52 0.23
C ILE A 334 -0.70 -18.71 1.08
N ASP A 335 -1.56 -17.94 0.42
CA ASP A 335 -2.58 -17.13 1.09
C ASP A 335 -3.58 -17.97 1.90
N ALA A 336 -4.08 -19.07 1.32
CA ALA A 336 -5.00 -20.00 1.97
C ALA A 336 -4.35 -20.69 3.17
N VAL A 337 -3.09 -21.09 3.06
CA VAL A 337 -2.35 -21.66 4.20
C VAL A 337 -2.24 -20.64 5.33
N LEU A 338 -1.89 -19.38 5.03
CA LEU A 338 -1.82 -18.33 6.06
C LEU A 338 -3.18 -18.11 6.75
N THR A 339 -4.27 -18.00 5.97
CA THR A 339 -5.61 -17.81 6.53
C THR A 339 -6.07 -19.03 7.33
N PHE A 340 -5.97 -20.24 6.79
CA PHE A 340 -6.53 -21.43 7.43
C PHE A 340 -5.73 -21.90 8.64
N VAL A 341 -4.40 -21.69 8.66
CA VAL A 341 -3.62 -21.91 9.89
C VAL A 341 -4.06 -20.95 10.98
N TYR A 342 -4.27 -19.67 10.65
CA TYR A 342 -4.78 -18.68 11.61
C TYR A 342 -6.15 -19.09 12.16
N VAL A 343 -7.10 -19.46 11.29
CA VAL A 343 -8.46 -19.88 11.68
C VAL A 343 -8.41 -21.15 12.54
N ALA A 344 -7.67 -22.17 12.12
CA ALA A 344 -7.62 -23.45 12.83
C ALA A 344 -7.06 -23.31 14.26
N VAL A 345 -6.13 -22.38 14.48
CA VAL A 345 -5.47 -22.20 15.78
C VAL A 345 -6.18 -21.18 16.66
N PHE A 346 -6.65 -20.07 16.08
CA PHE A 346 -7.11 -18.90 16.85
C PHE A 346 -8.58 -18.57 16.70
N ASN A 347 -9.24 -18.96 15.59
CA ASN A 347 -10.62 -18.55 15.32
C ASN A 347 -11.49 -19.73 14.85
N GLN A 348 -11.64 -20.73 15.73
CA GLN A 348 -12.39 -21.95 15.42
C GLN A 348 -13.91 -21.72 15.37
N GLY A 349 -14.42 -20.75 16.14
CA GLY A 349 -15.86 -20.44 16.22
C GLY A 349 -16.45 -19.98 14.89
N GLU A 350 -15.72 -19.12 14.17
CA GLU A 350 -16.16 -18.57 12.88
C GLU A 350 -15.58 -19.33 11.67
N ALA A 351 -15.05 -20.55 11.87
CA ALA A 351 -14.35 -21.28 10.83
C ALA A 351 -15.22 -21.52 9.59
N PHE A 352 -16.51 -21.82 9.77
CA PHE A 352 -17.44 -21.99 8.65
C PHE A 352 -17.60 -20.70 7.83
N PHE A 353 -17.83 -19.56 8.50
CA PHE A 353 -17.95 -18.26 7.84
C PHE A 353 -16.66 -17.92 7.08
N VAL A 354 -15.50 -18.09 7.71
CA VAL A 354 -14.21 -17.79 7.08
C VAL A 354 -13.97 -18.65 5.84
N VAL A 355 -14.24 -19.96 5.91
CA VAL A 355 -14.07 -20.87 4.77
C VAL A 355 -15.00 -20.48 3.63
N MET A 356 -16.27 -20.24 3.91
CA MET A 356 -17.24 -19.82 2.89
C MET A 356 -16.85 -18.48 2.27
N MET A 357 -16.51 -17.49 3.10
CA MET A 357 -16.07 -16.17 2.66
C MET A 357 -14.81 -16.26 1.82
N TYR A 358 -13.85 -17.10 2.19
CA TYR A 358 -12.62 -17.31 1.42
C TYR A 358 -12.93 -17.90 0.04
N LEU A 359 -13.75 -18.94 -0.02
CA LEU A 359 -14.17 -19.57 -1.28
C LEU A 359 -14.95 -18.60 -2.17
N GLY A 360 -15.95 -17.90 -1.60
CA GLY A 360 -16.70 -16.86 -2.29
C GLY A 360 -15.80 -15.75 -2.83
N SER A 361 -14.83 -15.30 -2.03
CA SER A 361 -13.85 -14.29 -2.44
C SER A 361 -12.98 -14.76 -3.61
N VAL A 362 -12.52 -16.02 -3.62
CA VAL A 362 -11.78 -16.57 -4.77
C VAL A 362 -12.66 -16.60 -6.02
N LEU A 363 -13.92 -17.05 -5.89
CA LEU A 363 -14.87 -17.14 -6.99
C LEU A 363 -15.27 -15.77 -7.56
N VAL A 364 -15.22 -14.71 -6.76
CA VAL A 364 -15.51 -13.33 -7.18
C VAL A 364 -14.26 -12.64 -7.75
N LEU A 365 -13.14 -12.71 -7.02
CA LEU A 365 -11.93 -11.96 -7.35
C LEU A 365 -11.17 -12.56 -8.52
N ALA A 366 -11.18 -13.89 -8.71
CA ALA A 366 -10.48 -14.48 -9.84
C ALA A 366 -11.07 -14.07 -11.20
N PRO A 367 -12.40 -14.13 -11.43
CA PRO A 367 -13.01 -13.53 -12.62
C PRO A 367 -12.74 -12.03 -12.74
N LEU A 368 -12.90 -11.28 -11.64
CA LEU A 368 -12.66 -9.84 -11.62
C LEU A 368 -11.23 -9.48 -12.03
N SER A 369 -10.24 -10.28 -11.61
CA SER A 369 -8.83 -10.07 -11.93
C SER A 369 -8.55 -10.14 -13.44
N ILE A 370 -9.27 -11.02 -14.14
CA ILE A 370 -9.19 -11.19 -15.59
C ILE A 370 -9.88 -10.01 -16.28
N ILE A 371 -11.08 -9.62 -15.81
CA ILE A 371 -11.80 -8.44 -16.30
C ILE A 371 -10.91 -7.19 -16.17
N ALA A 372 -10.35 -6.96 -14.98
CA ALA A 372 -9.49 -5.82 -14.68
C ALA A 372 -8.28 -5.77 -15.61
N SER A 373 -7.64 -6.92 -15.81
CA SER A 373 -6.46 -7.06 -16.68
C SER A 373 -6.76 -6.82 -18.16
N VAL A 374 -7.99 -7.10 -18.63
CA VAL A 374 -8.39 -6.91 -20.04
C VAL A 374 -8.95 -5.52 -20.31
N VAL A 375 -9.81 -5.01 -19.43
CA VAL A 375 -10.55 -3.75 -19.65
C VAL A 375 -9.70 -2.52 -19.32
N SER A 376 -8.88 -2.62 -18.25
CA SER A 376 -8.03 -1.54 -17.76
C SER A 376 -6.57 -1.98 -17.64
N PRO A 377 -5.95 -2.44 -18.75
CA PRO A 377 -4.57 -2.89 -18.72
C PRO A 377 -3.66 -1.74 -18.30
N LYS A 378 -2.72 -2.04 -17.40
CA LYS A 378 -1.68 -1.10 -16.98
C LYS A 378 -0.32 -1.66 -17.35
N THR A 379 0.50 -0.85 -18.00
CA THR A 379 1.90 -1.19 -18.23
C THR A 379 2.65 -1.27 -16.92
N VAL A 380 3.20 -2.44 -16.66
CA VAL A 380 4.26 -2.60 -15.65
C VAL A 380 5.58 -2.36 -16.38
N SER A 381 5.84 -1.10 -16.74
CA SER A 381 7.09 -0.65 -17.33
C SER A 381 7.96 0.05 -16.29
N GLY A 382 9.28 -0.07 -16.45
CA GLY A 382 10.27 0.48 -15.52
C GLY A 382 10.77 -0.53 -14.48
N GLY A 383 11.91 -0.20 -13.87
CA GLY A 383 12.38 -0.88 -12.65
C GLY A 383 11.42 -0.64 -11.49
N LEU A 384 11.87 -0.84 -10.26
CA LEU A 384 11.13 -0.45 -9.06
C LEU A 384 10.93 1.08 -8.94
N PHE A 385 11.00 1.83 -10.04
CA PHE A 385 11.19 3.29 -10.09
C PHE A 385 10.19 4.00 -11.02
N SER A 386 9.12 3.35 -11.46
CA SER A 386 8.03 4.04 -12.16
C SER A 386 6.89 4.36 -11.20
N PHE A 387 6.52 5.64 -11.12
CA PHE A 387 5.38 6.13 -10.35
C PHE A 387 4.01 5.76 -10.97
N SER A 388 3.99 4.90 -11.99
CA SER A 388 2.73 4.44 -12.56
C SER A 388 2.11 3.41 -11.63
N ALA A 389 0.81 3.56 -11.37
CA ALA A 389 0.04 2.57 -10.66
C ALA A 389 0.17 1.23 -11.39
N LYS A 390 0.67 0.20 -10.69
CA LYS A 390 0.94 -1.13 -11.29
C LYS A 390 -0.31 -2.00 -11.41
N ALA A 391 -1.42 -1.56 -10.81
CA ALA A 391 -2.74 -2.14 -10.94
C ALA A 391 -3.78 -1.01 -11.06
N SER A 392 -4.98 -1.35 -11.53
CA SER A 392 -6.07 -0.37 -11.68
C SER A 392 -6.72 -0.06 -10.32
N TYR A 393 -6.63 1.19 -9.86
CA TYR A 393 -7.28 1.63 -8.62
C TYR A 393 -8.79 1.37 -8.63
N LEU A 394 -9.46 1.61 -9.77
CA LEU A 394 -10.89 1.38 -9.91
C LEU A 394 -11.25 -0.08 -9.60
N PHE A 395 -10.56 -1.03 -10.23
CA PHE A 395 -10.82 -2.46 -10.00
C PHE A 395 -10.39 -2.92 -8.61
N ASN A 396 -9.39 -2.28 -7.98
CA ASN A 396 -9.08 -2.52 -6.57
C ASN A 396 -10.21 -2.04 -5.64
N PHE A 397 -10.81 -0.88 -5.90
CA PHE A 397 -11.97 -0.41 -5.14
C PHE A 397 -13.21 -1.27 -5.37
N ILE A 398 -13.47 -1.70 -6.61
CA ILE A 398 -14.54 -2.67 -6.92
C ILE A 398 -14.28 -3.99 -6.18
N ALA A 399 -13.05 -4.50 -6.19
CA ALA A 399 -12.67 -5.71 -5.45
C ALA A 399 -12.95 -5.59 -3.95
N ILE A 400 -12.56 -4.46 -3.33
CA ILE A 400 -12.85 -4.18 -1.92
C ILE A 400 -14.36 -4.15 -1.68
N GLY A 401 -15.12 -3.40 -2.51
CA GLY A 401 -16.57 -3.28 -2.35
C GLY A 401 -17.30 -4.62 -2.49
N LEU A 402 -16.94 -5.43 -3.49
CA LEU A 402 -17.51 -6.77 -3.66
C LEU A 402 -17.13 -7.71 -2.51
N LEU A 403 -15.93 -7.59 -1.96
CA LEU A 403 -15.52 -8.40 -0.82
C LEU A 403 -16.24 -7.96 0.48
N CYS A 404 -16.48 -6.66 0.67
CA CYS A 404 -17.32 -6.17 1.76
C CYS A 404 -18.76 -6.74 1.70
N LEU A 405 -19.32 -6.94 0.51
CA LEU A 405 -20.64 -7.60 0.37
C LEU A 405 -20.63 -9.05 0.87
N LEU A 406 -19.48 -9.74 0.79
CA LEU A 406 -19.34 -11.10 1.32
C LEU A 406 -19.27 -11.15 2.86
N PHE A 407 -19.13 -10.01 3.53
CA PHE A 407 -19.19 -9.90 4.99
C PHE A 407 -20.60 -9.70 5.54
N LEU A 408 -21.60 -9.46 4.67
CA LEU A 408 -23.00 -9.32 5.09
C LEU A 408 -23.54 -10.48 5.95
N PRO A 409 -23.11 -11.75 5.80
CA PRO A 409 -23.55 -12.83 6.69
C PRO A 409 -23.21 -12.62 8.17
N LEU A 410 -22.24 -11.77 8.52
CA LEU A 410 -21.96 -11.38 9.91
C LEU A 410 -23.14 -10.65 10.57
N ILE A 411 -23.99 -10.00 9.78
CA ILE A 411 -25.19 -9.30 10.27
C ILE A 411 -26.34 -10.28 10.44
N HIS A 412 -26.56 -11.15 9.43
CA HIS A 412 -27.66 -12.10 9.44
C HIS A 412 -27.37 -13.31 8.53
N PRO A 413 -27.58 -14.57 8.98
CA PRO A 413 -27.26 -15.77 8.18
C PRO A 413 -27.94 -15.84 6.81
N LEU A 414 -29.17 -15.33 6.67
CA LEU A 414 -29.84 -15.28 5.34
C LEU A 414 -29.05 -14.51 4.28
N LEU A 415 -28.15 -13.61 4.68
CA LEU A 415 -27.32 -12.84 3.76
C LEU A 415 -26.22 -13.68 3.08
N TYR A 416 -26.05 -14.97 3.44
CA TYR A 416 -25.30 -15.92 2.60
C TYR A 416 -25.88 -16.04 1.18
N LEU A 417 -27.17 -15.73 0.97
CA LEU A 417 -27.79 -15.69 -0.35
C LEU A 417 -27.18 -14.62 -1.27
N VAL A 418 -26.43 -13.65 -0.74
CA VAL A 418 -25.69 -12.66 -1.53
C VAL A 418 -24.54 -13.33 -2.30
N TYR A 419 -23.96 -14.42 -1.79
CA TYR A 419 -22.80 -15.09 -2.39
C TYR A 419 -23.06 -15.54 -3.83
N PRO A 420 -24.10 -16.35 -4.11
CA PRO A 420 -24.39 -16.76 -5.48
C PRO A 420 -24.71 -15.57 -6.40
N VAL A 421 -25.32 -14.50 -5.89
CA VAL A 421 -25.63 -13.30 -6.68
C VAL A 421 -24.34 -12.58 -7.10
N VAL A 422 -23.41 -12.36 -6.17
CA VAL A 422 -22.13 -11.67 -6.44
C VAL A 422 -21.22 -12.55 -7.32
N VAL A 423 -21.15 -13.85 -7.03
CA VAL A 423 -20.40 -14.81 -7.86
C VAL A 423 -20.99 -14.89 -9.27
N GLY A 424 -22.31 -15.05 -9.39
CA GLY A 424 -23.00 -15.08 -10.68
C GLY A 424 -22.80 -13.81 -11.49
N GLY A 425 -22.94 -12.64 -10.85
CA GLY A 425 -22.72 -11.34 -11.48
C GLY A 425 -21.30 -11.14 -12.00
N THR A 426 -20.29 -11.53 -11.21
CA THR A 426 -18.88 -11.43 -11.64
C THR A 426 -18.52 -12.43 -12.74
N ILE A 427 -19.06 -13.65 -12.71
CA ILE A 427 -18.90 -14.63 -13.79
C ILE A 427 -19.59 -14.14 -15.07
N PHE A 428 -20.81 -13.60 -14.96
CA PHE A 428 -21.53 -13.02 -16.10
C PHE A 428 -20.73 -11.88 -16.74
N ALA A 429 -20.19 -10.96 -15.93
CA ALA A 429 -19.34 -9.89 -16.40
C ALA A 429 -18.07 -10.41 -17.08
N LEU A 430 -17.44 -11.48 -16.55
CA LEU A 430 -16.29 -12.12 -17.18
C LEU A 430 -16.67 -12.67 -18.56
N VAL A 431 -17.79 -13.38 -18.68
CA VAL A 431 -18.26 -13.92 -19.97
C VAL A 431 -18.51 -12.78 -20.97
N ALA A 432 -19.11 -11.67 -20.55
CA ALA A 432 -19.33 -10.51 -21.39
C ALA A 432 -18.00 -9.92 -21.90
N VAL A 433 -17.02 -9.73 -21.01
CA VAL A 433 -15.69 -9.21 -21.39
C VAL A 433 -14.93 -10.17 -22.31
N LEU A 434 -15.03 -11.49 -22.08
CA LEU A 434 -14.39 -12.49 -22.93
C LEU A 434 -15.02 -12.55 -24.34
N LYS A 435 -16.32 -12.28 -24.48
CA LYS A 435 -16.97 -12.14 -25.80
C LYS A 435 -16.42 -10.94 -26.57
N GLU A 436 -16.12 -9.85 -25.87
CA GLU A 436 -15.55 -8.63 -26.46
C GLU A 436 -14.01 -8.65 -26.56
N TYR A 437 -13.35 -9.70 -26.06
CA TYR A 437 -11.89 -9.85 -26.07
C TYR A 437 -11.23 -9.57 -27.44
N PRO A 438 -11.80 -9.98 -28.59
CA PRO A 438 -11.23 -9.67 -29.91
C PRO A 438 -11.04 -8.18 -30.18
N ARG A 439 -11.83 -7.30 -29.54
CA ARG A 439 -11.64 -5.84 -29.60
C ARG A 439 -10.61 -5.39 -28.57
N TYR A 440 -10.73 -5.89 -27.33
CA TYR A 440 -9.83 -5.50 -26.24
C TYR A 440 -8.37 -5.91 -26.45
N LYS A 441 -8.09 -6.99 -27.18
CA LYS A 441 -6.72 -7.46 -27.43
C LYS A 441 -5.84 -6.41 -28.13
N TYR A 442 -6.41 -5.57 -29.00
CA TYR A 442 -5.67 -4.51 -29.67
C TYR A 442 -5.28 -3.40 -28.68
N LYS A 443 -6.21 -3.02 -27.78
CA LYS A 443 -5.95 -2.06 -26.70
C LYS A 443 -4.94 -2.61 -25.68
N LEU A 444 -5.00 -3.90 -25.38
CA LEU A 444 -4.01 -4.62 -24.57
C LEU A 444 -2.62 -4.55 -25.23
N PHE A 445 -2.53 -4.85 -26.52
CA PHE A 445 -1.27 -4.79 -27.27
C PHE A 445 -0.70 -3.36 -27.29
N GLU A 446 -1.55 -2.39 -27.62
CA GLU A 446 -1.19 -0.98 -27.66
C GLU A 446 -0.66 -0.54 -26.30
N SER A 447 -1.45 -0.71 -25.23
CA SER A 447 -1.03 -0.33 -23.88
C SER A 447 0.29 -1.00 -23.48
N HIS A 448 0.45 -2.32 -23.65
CA HIS A 448 1.62 -3.05 -23.14
C HIS A 448 2.92 -2.90 -23.95
N PHE A 449 2.82 -2.64 -25.25
CA PHE A 449 3.95 -2.73 -26.19
C PHE A 449 4.16 -1.49 -27.06
N LYS A 450 3.11 -0.75 -27.42
CA LYS A 450 3.24 0.54 -28.11
C LYS A 450 3.25 1.63 -27.04
N ALA A 451 4.42 1.91 -26.47
CA ALA A 451 4.54 2.99 -25.50
C ALA A 451 3.91 4.27 -26.07
N GLU A 452 3.05 4.93 -25.28
CA GLU A 452 2.68 6.33 -25.49
C GLU A 452 4.00 7.12 -25.60
N ALA A 453 4.24 7.69 -26.78
CA ALA A 453 5.39 8.53 -27.09
C ALA A 453 5.38 9.83 -26.26
#